data_AF-A0A087M3I3-F1
#
_entry.id   AF-A0A087M3I3-F1
#
_cell.length_a   1.000
_cell.length_b   1.000
_cell.length_c   1.000
_cell.angle_alpha   90.00
_cell.angle_beta   90.00
_cell.angle_gamma   90.00
#
_symmetry.space_group_name_H-M   'P 1'
#
loop_
_entity.id
_entity.type
_entity.pdbx_description
1 polymer ?
#
loop_
_entity_poly.entity_id
_entity_poly.type
_entity_poly.pdbx_seq_one_letter_code
_entity_poly.pdbx_strand_id
1 'polypeptide(L)'
;MKSAALLIRREDVTDLPDRAGGKEPLWTPKLVKAALVEAYEVYRYSMGRVGHKASKAAWPSYYREWGDWIEQAETSGSDAVRRRRRPSGIDIQRADTVLLGWTDHAGVQHPAWLNGDVTEYERARKSLVAWVMAKHHGVPEVALCQRCNWPLATFKRHKDFAAGRIATTLNQAGLAVW
;
A
#
# COMPACT_ATOMS: atom_id res chain seq x y z
N MET A 1 18.28 26.61 30.06
CA MET A 1 18.03 25.67 28.95
C MET A 1 16.53 25.64 28.69
N LYS A 2 16.03 26.39 27.69
CA LYS A 2 14.59 26.52 27.38
C LYS A 2 14.22 25.57 26.26
N SER A 3 13.23 24.71 26.51
CA SER A 3 12.66 23.77 25.53
C SER A 3 12.05 24.52 24.35
N ALA A 4 12.54 24.20 23.15
CA ALA A 4 11.93 24.61 21.89
C ALA A 4 10.68 23.74 21.64
N ALA A 5 9.52 24.22 22.07
CA ALA A 5 8.24 23.68 21.66
C ALA A 5 8.05 24.00 20.16
N LEU A 6 8.00 22.96 19.33
CA LEU A 6 7.57 23.04 17.94
C LEU A 6 6.12 23.58 17.91
N LEU A 7 5.99 24.88 17.68
CA LEU A 7 4.77 25.51 17.21
C LEU A 7 4.53 25.03 15.78
N ILE A 8 3.70 23.99 15.62
CA ILE A 8 3.05 23.69 14.35
C ILE A 8 2.17 24.90 14.04
N ARG A 9 2.62 25.75 13.11
CA ARG A 9 1.87 26.92 12.64
C ARG A 9 0.54 26.42 12.06
N ARG A 10 -0.56 27.01 12.54
CA ARG A 10 -1.92 26.76 12.05
C ARG A 10 -2.20 27.39 10.67
N GLU A 11 -1.19 27.98 10.02
CA GLU A 11 -1.34 28.80 8.82
C GLU A 11 -1.20 28.03 7.50
N ASP A 12 -0.81 26.75 7.51
CA ASP A 12 -0.62 25.95 6.29
C ASP A 12 -1.88 25.17 5.84
N VAL A 13 -3.07 25.57 6.31
CA VAL A 13 -4.36 24.88 6.00
C VAL A 13 -5.22 25.68 5.01
N THR A 14 -4.63 26.65 4.30
CA THR A 14 -5.41 27.59 3.45
C THR A 14 -5.33 27.34 1.94
N ASP A 15 -4.44 26.46 1.47
CA ASP A 15 -4.35 26.09 0.04
C ASP A 15 -4.76 24.62 -0.18
N LEU A 16 -5.98 24.28 0.23
CA LEU A 16 -6.64 23.12 -0.38
C LEU A 16 -7.05 23.54 -1.79
N PRO A 17 -6.60 22.86 -2.86
CA PRO A 17 -7.00 23.20 -4.22
C PRO A 17 -8.53 23.23 -4.32
N ASP A 18 -9.04 24.08 -5.23
CA ASP A 18 -10.45 24.49 -5.45
C ASP A 18 -11.51 23.35 -5.54
N ARG A 19 -11.07 22.09 -5.43
CA ARG A 19 -11.90 20.89 -5.23
C ARG A 19 -12.68 20.88 -3.92
N ALA A 20 -12.36 21.71 -2.93
CA ALA A 20 -13.14 21.79 -1.69
C ALA A 20 -14.61 22.26 -1.93
N GLY A 21 -14.89 22.91 -3.07
CA GLY A 21 -16.25 23.25 -3.51
C GLY A 21 -16.92 22.22 -4.45
N GLY A 22 -16.17 21.21 -4.91
CA GLY A 22 -16.62 20.19 -5.86
C GLY A 22 -16.98 18.87 -5.16
N LYS A 23 -17.95 18.14 -5.69
CA LYS A 23 -18.43 16.83 -5.16
C LYS A 23 -17.39 15.68 -5.25
N GLU A 24 -16.11 15.99 -5.43
CA GLU A 24 -15.08 14.99 -5.66
C GLU A 24 -14.65 14.33 -4.33
N PRO A 25 -14.53 12.99 -4.30
CA PRO A 25 -14.09 12.29 -3.10
C PRO A 25 -12.63 12.66 -2.78
N LEU A 26 -12.37 12.98 -1.50
CA LEU A 26 -11.02 13.26 -0.99
C LEU A 26 -10.38 12.01 -0.39
N TRP A 27 -9.05 11.91 -0.47
CA TRP A 27 -8.30 10.87 0.23
C TRP A 27 -8.51 11.02 1.72
N THR A 28 -8.94 9.92 2.35
CA THR A 28 -9.06 9.80 3.80
C THR A 28 -8.03 8.77 4.30
N PRO A 29 -7.64 8.80 5.60
CA PRO A 29 -6.74 7.80 6.16
C PRO A 29 -7.23 6.36 5.94
N LYS A 30 -8.55 6.16 5.90
CA LYS A 30 -9.17 4.86 5.63
C LYS A 30 -8.91 4.40 4.19
N LEU A 31 -9.09 5.29 3.21
CA LEU A 31 -8.85 4.99 1.80
C LEU A 31 -7.37 4.74 1.52
N VAL A 32 -6.47 5.56 2.10
CA VAL A 32 -5.02 5.36 1.98
C VAL A 32 -4.62 3.97 2.49
N LYS A 33 -5.12 3.57 3.66
CA LYS A 33 -4.87 2.23 4.21
C LYS A 33 -5.39 1.11 3.31
N ALA A 34 -6.55 1.28 2.68
CA ALA A 34 -7.10 0.30 1.75
C ALA A 34 -6.23 0.17 0.49
N ALA A 35 -5.88 1.31 -0.13
CA ALA A 35 -5.02 1.37 -1.31
C ALA A 35 -3.63 0.79 -1.05
N LEU A 36 -3.04 1.03 0.13
CA LEU A 36 -1.77 0.40 0.52
C LEU A 36 -1.88 -1.14 0.58
N VAL A 37 -2.95 -1.67 1.18
CA VAL A 37 -3.14 -3.13 1.23
C VAL A 37 -3.34 -3.72 -0.17
N GLU A 38 -4.16 -3.07 -0.99
CA GLU A 38 -4.39 -3.46 -2.38
C GLU A 38 -3.09 -3.44 -3.21
N ALA A 39 -2.29 -2.38 -3.09
CA ALA A 39 -1.02 -2.26 -3.80
C ALA A 39 -0.05 -3.40 -3.44
N TYR A 40 0.05 -3.75 -2.15
CA TYR A 40 0.87 -4.88 -1.72
C TYR A 40 0.33 -6.24 -2.19
N GLU A 41 -1.00 -6.38 -2.31
CA GLU A 41 -1.63 -7.57 -2.88
C GLU A 41 -1.30 -7.72 -4.38
N VAL A 42 -1.40 -6.62 -5.14
CA VAL A 42 -1.03 -6.57 -6.56
C VAL A 42 0.46 -6.85 -6.74
N TYR A 43 1.32 -6.20 -5.96
CA TYR A 43 2.77 -6.38 -6.02
C TYR A 43 3.20 -7.83 -5.76
N ARG A 44 2.62 -8.47 -4.75
CA ARG A 44 2.91 -9.89 -4.47
C ARG A 44 2.44 -10.80 -5.60
N TYR A 45 1.34 -10.45 -6.26
CA TYR A 45 0.85 -11.21 -7.41
C TYR A 45 1.77 -11.03 -8.63
N SER A 46 2.23 -9.81 -8.90
CA SER A 46 3.03 -9.46 -10.08
C SER A 46 4.50 -9.89 -9.98
N MET A 47 5.12 -9.81 -8.79
CA MET A 47 6.54 -10.12 -8.58
C MET A 47 6.90 -11.61 -8.77
N GLY A 48 5.90 -12.50 -8.91
CA GLY A 48 6.13 -13.94 -8.98
C GLY A 48 6.79 -14.49 -7.71
N ARG A 49 7.06 -15.80 -7.67
CA ARG A 49 7.85 -16.41 -6.59
C ARG A 49 9.33 -16.19 -6.89
N VAL A 50 9.97 -15.23 -6.23
CA VAL A 50 11.43 -15.02 -6.31
C VAL A 50 12.10 -15.80 -5.18
N GLY A 51 12.55 -17.03 -5.48
CA GLY A 51 13.24 -17.95 -4.58
C GLY A 51 13.87 -19.11 -5.36
N HIS A 52 14.87 -19.79 -4.78
CA HIS A 52 15.76 -20.71 -5.51
C HIS A 52 14.98 -21.77 -6.28
N LYS A 53 15.09 -21.69 -7.60
CA LYS A 53 14.78 -22.80 -8.49
C LYS A 53 15.87 -23.85 -8.28
N ALA A 54 15.55 -25.03 -7.75
CA ALA A 54 16.28 -26.20 -8.24
C ALA A 54 15.96 -26.45 -9.74
N SER A 55 14.95 -25.77 -10.28
CA SER A 55 14.36 -26.00 -11.61
C SER A 55 14.31 -24.73 -12.49
N LYS A 56 15.48 -24.13 -12.77
CA LYS A 56 15.73 -23.45 -14.06
C LYS A 56 16.82 -24.16 -14.87
N ALA A 57 17.32 -25.30 -14.41
CA ALA A 57 18.24 -26.12 -15.19
C ALA A 57 17.54 -26.91 -16.31
N ALA A 58 16.21 -26.89 -16.40
CA ALA A 58 15.47 -27.45 -17.52
C ALA A 58 14.59 -26.38 -18.15
N TRP A 59 15.17 -25.61 -19.06
CA TRP A 59 14.44 -25.31 -20.28
C TRP A 59 15.36 -25.70 -21.44
N PRO A 60 14.85 -26.43 -22.46
CA PRO A 60 13.87 -25.80 -23.34
C PRO A 60 12.66 -26.66 -23.77
N SER A 61 11.68 -25.94 -24.33
CA SER A 61 10.71 -26.36 -25.36
C SER A 61 9.67 -27.43 -25.04
N TYR A 62 8.62 -27.06 -24.29
CA TYR A 62 7.25 -27.50 -24.63
C TYR A 62 6.33 -26.29 -24.50
N TYR A 63 5.57 -26.01 -25.56
CA TYR A 63 4.38 -25.19 -25.46
C TYR A 63 3.50 -25.85 -24.39
N ARG A 64 3.12 -25.11 -23.34
CA ARG A 64 2.09 -25.61 -22.42
C ARG A 64 0.82 -25.85 -23.23
N GLU A 65 0.48 -27.10 -23.43
CA GLU A 65 -0.76 -27.47 -24.11
C GLU A 65 -1.95 -27.22 -23.18
N TRP A 66 -3.12 -27.01 -23.77
CA TRP A 66 -4.36 -26.69 -23.05
C TRP A 66 -4.73 -27.73 -21.98
N GLY A 67 -4.28 -28.99 -22.16
CA GLY A 67 -4.44 -30.08 -21.19
C GLY A 67 -3.77 -29.80 -19.83
N ASP A 68 -2.59 -29.17 -19.80
CA ASP A 68 -1.86 -28.87 -18.56
C ASP A 68 -2.62 -27.88 -17.67
N TRP A 69 -3.42 -27.00 -18.28
CA TRP A 69 -4.27 -26.05 -17.55
C TRP A 69 -5.48 -26.73 -16.91
N ILE A 70 -6.02 -27.76 -17.55
CA ILE A 70 -7.18 -28.52 -17.07
C ILE A 70 -6.75 -29.45 -15.93
N GLU A 71 -5.63 -30.15 -16.08
CA GLU A 71 -5.10 -31.05 -15.05
C GLU A 71 -4.73 -30.29 -13.76
N GLN A 72 -4.19 -29.07 -13.90
CA GLN A 72 -3.94 -28.20 -12.74
C GLN A 72 -5.22 -27.67 -12.09
N ALA A 73 -6.29 -27.46 -12.88
CA ALA A 73 -7.60 -27.06 -12.37
C ALA A 73 -8.31 -28.21 -11.64
N GLU A 74 -8.14 -29.45 -12.12
CA GLU A 74 -8.73 -30.67 -11.54
C GLU A 74 -7.99 -31.14 -10.29
N THR A 75 -6.66 -31.04 -10.25
CA THR A 75 -5.85 -31.38 -9.06
C THR A 75 -6.08 -30.40 -7.90
N SER A 76 -6.59 -29.20 -8.19
CA SER A 76 -6.91 -28.16 -7.20
C SER A 76 -8.34 -28.29 -6.66
N GLY A 77 -8.76 -29.52 -6.34
CA GLY A 77 -10.08 -29.86 -5.81
C GLY A 77 -10.45 -29.06 -4.55
N SER A 78 -11.47 -28.21 -4.70
CA SER A 78 -12.41 -27.70 -3.69
C SER A 78 -11.86 -27.33 -2.30
N ASP A 79 -11.45 -26.07 -2.12
CA ASP A 79 -12.14 -25.12 -1.20
C ASP A 79 -11.34 -23.85 -0.80
N ALA A 80 -10.07 -23.68 -1.18
CA ALA A 80 -9.31 -22.51 -0.69
C ALA A 80 -8.45 -21.78 -1.72
N VAL A 81 -8.45 -22.19 -2.99
CA VAL A 81 -7.97 -21.31 -4.04
C VAL A 81 -9.10 -20.33 -4.33
N ARG A 82 -9.26 -19.31 -3.46
CA ARG A 82 -9.84 -18.03 -3.89
C ARG A 82 -9.22 -17.78 -5.26
N ARG A 83 -10.02 -17.85 -6.33
CA ARG A 83 -9.59 -17.48 -7.68
C ARG A 83 -9.18 -16.02 -7.56
N ARG A 84 -7.92 -15.78 -7.16
CA ARG A 84 -7.39 -14.44 -6.92
C ARG A 84 -7.48 -13.79 -8.30
N ARG A 85 -8.38 -12.82 -8.41
CA ARG A 85 -8.58 -12.03 -9.64
C ARG A 85 -7.19 -11.64 -10.13
N ARG A 86 -6.89 -11.92 -11.40
CA ARG A 86 -5.67 -11.40 -12.03
C ARG A 86 -5.74 -9.87 -11.93
N PRO A 87 -4.73 -9.19 -11.37
CA PRO A 87 -4.69 -7.73 -11.37
C PRO A 87 -4.85 -7.22 -12.80
N SER A 88 -5.74 -6.25 -12.98
CA SER A 88 -5.89 -5.53 -14.24
C SER A 88 -4.75 -4.52 -14.41
N GLY A 89 -4.58 -3.99 -15.64
CA GLY A 89 -3.60 -2.93 -15.88
C GLY A 89 -3.81 -1.69 -14.99
N ILE A 90 -5.08 -1.36 -14.70
CA ILE A 90 -5.43 -0.26 -13.78
C ILE A 90 -4.97 -0.57 -12.34
N ASP A 91 -5.15 -1.81 -11.88
CA ASP A 91 -4.72 -2.22 -10.54
C ASP A 91 -3.19 -2.13 -10.41
N ILE A 92 -2.45 -2.52 -11.46
CA ILE A 92 -0.98 -2.41 -11.53
C ILE A 92 -0.54 -0.94 -11.50
N GLN A 93 -1.15 -0.09 -12.34
CA GLN A 93 -0.81 1.34 -12.37
C GLN A 93 -1.07 2.03 -11.03
N ARG A 94 -2.17 1.69 -10.34
CA ARG A 94 -2.47 2.16 -8.98
C ARG A 94 -1.44 1.65 -7.97
N ALA A 95 -1.06 0.39 -8.06
CA ALA A 95 -0.02 -0.17 -7.20
C ALA A 95 1.35 0.50 -7.43
N ASP A 96 1.72 0.79 -8.67
CA ASP A 96 2.95 1.50 -9.02
C ASP A 96 2.94 2.93 -8.45
N THR A 97 1.82 3.64 -8.58
CA THR A 97 1.61 4.96 -7.96
C THR A 97 1.89 4.93 -6.45
N VAL A 98 1.44 3.88 -5.77
CA VAL A 98 1.60 3.72 -4.32
C VAL A 98 3.03 3.33 -3.93
N LEU A 99 3.62 2.36 -4.65
CA LEU A 99 4.85 1.66 -4.24
C LEU A 99 6.13 2.23 -4.86
N LEU A 100 6.03 2.82 -6.05
CA LEU A 100 7.16 3.35 -6.81
C LEU A 100 7.13 4.88 -6.89
N GLY A 101 5.96 5.49 -6.66
CA GLY A 101 5.75 6.92 -6.81
C GLY A 101 4.97 7.25 -8.08
N TRP A 102 4.71 8.52 -8.31
CA TRP A 102 3.95 8.98 -9.47
C TRP A 102 4.44 10.33 -9.97
N THR A 103 4.02 10.71 -11.16
CA THR A 103 4.22 12.06 -11.69
C THR A 103 2.86 12.75 -11.77
N ASP A 104 2.76 13.97 -11.24
CA ASP A 104 1.52 14.72 -11.30
C ASP A 104 1.30 15.39 -12.66
N HIS A 105 0.16 16.07 -12.82
CA HIS A 105 -0.18 16.77 -14.06
C HIS A 105 0.76 17.95 -14.37
N ALA A 106 1.48 18.47 -13.38
CA ALA A 106 2.48 19.51 -13.54
C ALA A 106 3.86 18.95 -13.90
N GLY A 107 4.01 17.62 -14.00
CA GLY A 107 5.28 16.96 -14.29
C GLY A 107 6.19 16.79 -13.08
N VAL A 108 5.72 17.09 -11.86
CA VAL A 108 6.48 16.91 -10.62
C VAL A 108 6.45 15.44 -10.22
N GLN A 109 7.63 14.89 -9.94
CA GLN A 109 7.76 13.52 -9.45
C GLN A 109 7.53 13.48 -7.94
N HIS A 110 6.61 12.62 -7.53
CA HIS A 110 6.29 12.34 -6.14
C HIS A 110 6.83 10.96 -5.75
N PRO A 111 7.47 10.82 -4.57
CA PRO A 111 8.01 9.55 -4.12
C PRO A 111 6.89 8.55 -3.80
N ALA A 112 7.24 7.27 -3.65
CA ALA A 112 6.34 6.26 -3.11
C ALA A 112 5.72 6.72 -1.78
N TRP A 113 4.48 6.31 -1.50
CA TRP A 113 3.69 6.87 -0.40
C TRP A 113 4.36 6.72 0.97
N LEU A 114 5.06 5.60 1.18
CA LEU A 114 5.80 5.31 2.41
C LEU A 114 7.20 5.93 2.46
N ASN A 115 7.69 6.47 1.34
CA ASN A 115 8.99 7.13 1.19
C ASN A 115 8.89 8.65 1.00
N GLY A 116 7.69 9.24 1.12
CA GLY A 116 7.46 10.69 1.12
C GLY A 116 7.47 11.30 2.53
N ASP A 117 6.53 12.20 2.80
CA ASP A 117 6.42 13.00 4.05
C ASP A 117 6.40 12.18 5.35
N VAL A 118 6.02 10.91 5.28
CA VAL A 118 6.00 10.03 6.46
C VAL A 118 7.39 9.54 6.89
N THR A 119 8.42 9.75 6.07
CA THR A 119 9.82 9.39 6.39
C THR A 119 10.37 10.13 7.61
N GLU A 120 9.93 11.37 7.83
CA GLU A 120 10.28 12.16 9.02
C GLU A 120 9.73 11.53 10.32
N TYR A 121 8.66 10.73 10.20
CA TYR A 121 7.94 10.13 11.32
C TYR A 121 8.18 8.61 11.39
N GLU A 122 9.43 8.21 11.60
CA GLU A 122 9.85 6.80 11.48
C GLU A 122 8.99 5.81 12.27
N ARG A 123 8.60 6.14 13.50
CA ARG A 123 7.73 5.29 14.33
C ARG A 123 6.34 5.12 13.75
N ALA A 124 5.78 6.21 13.19
CA ALA A 124 4.47 6.20 12.56
C ALA A 124 4.51 5.41 11.26
N ARG A 125 5.53 5.64 10.43
CA ARG A 125 5.80 4.89 9.20
C ARG A 125 5.94 3.39 9.48
N LYS A 126 6.81 2.99 10.42
CA LYS A 126 6.99 1.57 10.80
C LYS A 126 5.69 0.92 11.27
N SER A 127 4.86 1.64 12.02
CA SER A 127 3.56 1.14 12.47
C SER A 127 2.62 0.90 11.30
N LEU A 128 2.57 1.82 10.33
CA LEU A 128 1.75 1.68 9.12
C LEU A 128 2.25 0.53 8.24
N VAL A 129 3.57 0.40 8.01
CA VAL A 129 4.17 -0.71 7.24
C VAL A 129 3.85 -2.05 7.90
N ALA A 130 4.09 -2.16 9.20
CA ALA A 130 3.81 -3.39 9.95
C ALA A 130 2.32 -3.75 9.89
N TRP A 131 1.43 -2.75 9.94
CA TRP A 131 0.00 -2.94 9.78
C TRP A 131 -0.37 -3.47 8.40
N VAL A 132 0.16 -2.89 7.31
CA VAL A 132 -0.12 -3.33 5.93
C VAL A 132 0.30 -4.80 5.76
N MET A 133 1.51 -5.14 6.21
CA MET A 133 2.03 -6.51 6.15
C MET A 133 1.16 -7.48 6.98
N ALA A 134 0.83 -7.13 8.22
CA ALA A 134 -0.02 -7.96 9.07
C ALA A 134 -1.41 -8.16 8.47
N LYS A 135 -2.02 -7.10 7.93
CA LYS A 135 -3.34 -7.16 7.30
C LYS A 135 -3.34 -8.09 6.10
N HIS A 136 -2.30 -8.01 5.27
CA HIS A 136 -2.10 -8.90 4.13
C HIS A 136 -1.93 -10.38 4.54
N HIS A 137 -1.24 -10.64 5.66
CA HIS A 137 -1.07 -11.98 6.22
C HIS A 137 -2.26 -12.47 7.06
N GLY A 138 -3.33 -11.69 7.20
CA GLY A 138 -4.48 -12.04 8.03
C GLY A 138 -4.18 -12.03 9.53
N VAL A 139 -3.11 -11.36 9.97
CA VAL A 139 -2.72 -11.26 11.38
C VAL A 139 -3.50 -10.13 12.05
N PRO A 140 -4.19 -10.37 13.18
CA PRO A 140 -4.92 -9.33 13.89
C PRO A 140 -3.96 -8.32 14.55
N GLU A 141 -4.37 -7.05 14.65
CA GLU A 141 -3.55 -5.96 15.18
C GLU A 141 -3.06 -6.22 16.61
N VAL A 142 -3.88 -6.86 17.44
CA VAL A 142 -3.53 -7.22 18.82
C VAL A 142 -2.35 -8.20 18.85
N ALA A 143 -2.37 -9.23 18.00
CA ALA A 143 -1.30 -10.21 17.92
C ALA A 143 0.00 -9.60 17.37
N LEU A 144 -0.11 -8.69 16.38
CA LEU A 144 1.05 -7.93 15.90
C LEU A 144 1.68 -7.10 17.03
N CYS A 145 0.87 -6.34 17.77
CA CYS A 145 1.35 -5.49 18.87
C CYS A 145 1.99 -6.31 19.98
N GLN A 146 1.44 -7.48 20.32
CA GLN A 146 2.04 -8.40 21.29
C GLN A 146 3.41 -8.91 20.82
N ARG A 147 3.54 -9.32 19.54
CA ARG A 147 4.81 -9.79 18.97
C ARG A 147 5.89 -8.71 18.93
N CYS A 148 5.50 -7.47 18.68
CA CYS A 148 6.41 -6.32 18.59
C CYS A 148 6.62 -5.61 19.93
N ASN A 149 5.96 -6.05 21.01
CA ASN A 149 5.93 -5.37 22.31
C ASN A 149 5.53 -3.88 22.20
N TRP A 150 4.46 -3.60 21.46
CA TRP A 150 3.95 -2.23 21.25
C TRP A 150 2.63 -2.01 21.98
N PRO A 151 2.44 -0.84 22.63
CA PRO A 151 1.13 -0.46 23.15
C PRO A 151 0.12 -0.27 22.01
N LEU A 152 -1.02 -0.99 22.07
CA LEU A 152 -2.04 -1.00 21.02
C LEU A 152 -2.58 0.41 20.71
N ALA A 153 -2.81 1.23 21.74
CA ALA A 153 -3.31 2.59 21.57
C ALA A 153 -2.32 3.48 20.79
N THR A 154 -1.03 3.39 21.13
CA THR A 154 0.04 4.13 20.45
C THR A 154 0.20 3.67 19.01
N PHE A 155 0.19 2.36 18.77
CA PHE A 155 0.23 1.78 17.43
C PHE A 155 -0.90 2.29 16.54
N LYS A 156 -2.14 2.28 17.04
CA LYS A 156 -3.30 2.79 16.29
C LYS A 156 -3.14 4.27 15.92
N ARG A 157 -2.76 5.11 16.89
CA ARG A 157 -2.52 6.55 16.67
C ARG A 157 -1.43 6.79 15.63
N HIS A 158 -0.31 6.08 15.73
CA HIS A 158 0.80 6.17 14.79
C HIS A 158 0.42 5.74 13.37
N LYS A 159 -0.27 4.61 13.24
CA LYS A 159 -0.78 4.12 11.95
C LYS A 159 -1.73 5.13 11.30
N ASP A 160 -2.70 5.64 12.07
CA ASP A 160 -3.72 6.56 11.56
C ASP A 160 -3.12 7.94 11.24
N PHE A 161 -2.15 8.40 12.04
CA PHE A 161 -1.38 9.62 11.77
C PHE A 161 -0.59 9.52 10.47
N ALA A 162 0.16 8.44 10.25
CA ALA A 162 0.93 8.25 9.01
C ALA A 162 0.01 8.20 7.78
N ALA A 163 -1.10 7.46 7.86
CA ALA A 163 -2.08 7.41 6.77
C ALA A 163 -2.75 8.77 6.53
N GLY A 164 -2.97 9.56 7.57
CA GLY A 164 -3.49 10.92 7.47
C GLY A 164 -2.52 11.89 6.79
N ARG A 165 -1.22 11.81 7.11
CA ARG A 165 -0.19 12.62 6.44
C ARG A 165 -0.15 12.32 4.94
N ILE A 166 -0.12 11.04 4.56
CA ILE A 166 -0.19 10.64 3.15
C ILE A 166 -1.45 11.21 2.50
N ALA A 167 -2.63 11.05 3.13
CA ALA A 167 -3.88 11.58 2.59
C ALA A 167 -3.83 13.10 2.34
N THR A 168 -3.25 13.88 3.26
CA THR A 168 -3.04 15.31 3.08
C THR A 168 -2.16 15.60 1.86
N THR A 169 -1.01 14.94 1.73
CA THR A 169 -0.10 15.12 0.59
C THR A 169 -0.79 14.78 -0.74
N LEU A 170 -1.55 13.68 -0.80
CA LEU A 170 -2.27 13.27 -2.01
C LEU A 170 -3.34 14.28 -2.43
N ASN A 171 -4.07 14.83 -1.46
CA ASN A 171 -5.10 15.84 -1.70
C ASN A 171 -4.47 17.17 -2.16
N GLN A 172 -3.34 17.57 -1.58
CA GLN A 172 -2.59 18.75 -2.01
C GLN A 172 -2.03 18.60 -3.43
N ALA A 173 -1.54 17.41 -3.77
CA ALA A 173 -1.07 17.08 -5.12
C ALA A 173 -2.22 16.89 -6.15
N GLY A 174 -3.49 16.98 -5.71
CA GLY A 174 -4.63 16.80 -6.59
C GLY A 174 -4.78 15.38 -7.17
N LEU A 175 -4.26 14.35 -6.50
CA LEU A 175 -4.41 12.97 -6.96
C LEU A 175 -5.86 12.50 -6.74
N ALA A 176 -6.53 12.05 -7.81
CA ALA A 176 -7.90 11.55 -7.74
C ALA A 176 -7.99 10.27 -6.89
N VAL A 177 -9.10 10.12 -6.16
CA VAL A 177 -9.41 8.91 -5.37
C VAL A 177 -9.90 7.78 -6.27
N TRP A 178 -9.65 6.54 -5.87
CA TRP A 178 -10.19 5.33 -6.52
C TRP A 178 -10.66 4.25 -5.55
#